data_AF-A0A935KJA0-F1
#
_entry.id   AF-A0A935KJA0-F1
#
_cell.length_a   1.000
_cell.length_b   1.000
_cell.length_c   1.000
_cell.angle_alpha   90.00
_cell.angle_beta   90.00
_cell.angle_gamma   90.00
#
_symmetry.space_group_name_H-M   'P 1'
#
loop_
_entity.id
_entity.type
_entity.pdbx_description
1 polymer ?
#
loop_
_entity_poly.entity_id
_entity_poly.type
_entity_poly.pdbx_seq_one_letter_code
_entity_poly.pdbx_strand_id
1 'polypeptide(L)'
;MISIEGHICCVPAPGDVLDLDTGEKNLSQARAKAIMQYLLENGIDARRISYKGFGHSRPLYVYPEEDEEQMKMNRRVEIRIVSN
;
A
#
# COMPACT_ATOMS: atom_id res chain seq x y z
N MET A 1 5.12 -12.21 -12.59
CA MET A 1 5.06 -11.87 -11.16
C MET A 1 4.35 -10.52 -10.95
N ILE A 2 3.55 -10.43 -9.90
CA ILE A 2 2.66 -9.33 -9.52
C ILE A 2 3.15 -8.78 -8.17
N SER A 3 3.42 -7.49 -8.10
CA SER A 3 3.79 -6.78 -6.88
C SER A 3 2.66 -5.85 -6.46
N ILE A 4 2.18 -6.00 -5.23
CA ILE A 4 1.13 -5.18 -4.63
C ILE A 4 1.80 -4.21 -3.65
N GLU A 5 1.71 -2.93 -3.91
CA GLU A 5 2.40 -1.89 -3.14
C GLU A 5 1.37 -1.01 -2.42
N GLY A 6 1.39 -0.99 -1.09
CA GLY A 6 0.48 -0.19 -0.28
C GLY A 6 1.10 1.12 0.17
N HIS A 7 0.31 2.20 0.13
CA HIS A 7 0.75 3.56 0.45
C HIS A 7 -0.26 4.25 1.38
N ILE A 8 0.26 5.12 2.24
CA ILE A 8 -0.52 5.98 3.12
C ILE A 8 -0.12 7.43 2.89
N CYS A 9 -0.96 8.33 3.37
CA CYS A 9 -0.70 9.77 3.32
C CYS A 9 -0.37 10.32 4.70
N CYS A 10 0.30 11.48 4.64
CA CYS A 10 0.16 12.55 5.62
C CYS A 10 0.75 12.24 6.99
N VAL A 11 1.93 11.62 7.03
CA VAL A 11 2.65 11.38 8.28
C VAL A 11 3.95 12.18 8.25
N PRO A 12 4.19 13.08 9.21
CA PRO A 12 5.41 13.89 9.25
C PRO A 12 6.65 13.08 9.70
N ALA A 13 6.47 11.84 10.16
CA ALA A 13 7.53 10.99 10.67
C ALA A 13 7.68 9.73 9.80
N PRO A 14 8.92 9.31 9.47
CA PRO A 14 9.21 8.13 8.67
C PRO A 14 8.59 6.85 9.25
N GLY A 15 8.10 5.97 8.37
CA GLY A 15 7.41 4.72 8.74
C GLY A 15 5.95 4.63 8.29
N ASP A 16 5.26 3.67 8.87
CA ASP A 16 3.84 3.39 8.65
C ASP A 16 3.03 3.84 9.87
N VAL A 17 1.70 3.87 9.74
CA VAL A 17 0.79 4.27 10.82
C VAL A 17 0.11 3.06 11.45
N LEU A 18 -0.46 3.29 12.63
CA LEU A 18 -1.24 2.30 13.35
C LEU A 18 -2.40 1.82 12.49
N ASP A 19 -2.43 0.53 12.28
CA ASP A 19 -3.62 -0.18 11.86
C ASP A 19 -4.43 -0.54 13.10
N LEU A 20 -5.68 -0.08 13.15
CA LEU A 20 -6.57 -0.30 14.29
C LEU A 20 -7.02 -1.76 14.38
N ASP A 21 -7.01 -2.49 13.27
CA ASP A 21 -7.45 -3.88 13.21
C ASP A 21 -6.37 -4.83 13.76
N THR A 22 -5.09 -4.53 13.46
CA THR A 22 -3.96 -5.37 13.91
C THR A 22 -3.29 -4.86 15.17
N GLY A 23 -3.46 -3.58 15.52
CA GLY A 23 -2.77 -2.94 16.65
C GLY A 23 -1.29 -2.64 16.38
N GLU A 24 -0.81 -2.83 15.15
CA GLU A 24 0.57 -2.63 14.75
C GLU A 24 0.73 -1.41 13.82
N LYS A 25 1.93 -0.83 13.73
CA LYS A 25 2.22 0.24 12.76
C LYS A 25 2.53 -0.37 11.38
N ASN A 26 1.51 -0.87 10.71
CA ASN A 26 1.65 -1.59 9.44
C ASN A 26 0.49 -1.32 8.45
N LEU A 27 -0.26 -0.22 8.58
CA LEU A 27 -1.48 0.04 7.81
C LEU A 27 -1.29 -0.08 6.29
N SER A 28 -0.20 0.47 5.74
CA SER A 28 0.09 0.35 4.31
C SER A 28 0.34 -1.10 3.88
N GLN A 29 1.02 -1.88 4.73
CA GLN A 29 1.28 -3.30 4.50
C GLN A 29 0.01 -4.13 4.64
N ALA A 30 -0.83 -3.85 5.63
CA ALA A 30 -2.11 -4.53 5.85
C ALA A 30 -3.04 -4.35 4.64
N ARG A 31 -3.13 -3.14 4.10
CA ARG A 31 -3.90 -2.86 2.86
C ARG A 31 -3.40 -3.65 1.66
N ALA A 32 -2.08 -3.71 1.45
CA ALA A 32 -1.50 -4.51 0.36
C ALA A 32 -1.77 -6.02 0.55
N LYS A 33 -1.72 -6.50 1.79
CA LYS A 33 -2.05 -7.89 2.15
C LYS A 33 -3.51 -8.23 1.87
N ALA A 34 -4.45 -7.32 2.15
CA ALA A 34 -5.86 -7.53 1.87
C ALA A 34 -6.13 -7.74 0.36
N ILE A 35 -5.47 -6.96 -0.50
CA ILE A 35 -5.56 -7.14 -1.95
C ILE A 35 -4.89 -8.45 -2.40
N MET A 36 -3.76 -8.84 -1.81
CA MET A 36 -3.16 -10.16 -2.06
C MET A 36 -4.17 -11.27 -1.76
N GLN A 37 -4.80 -11.25 -0.59
CA GLN A 37 -5.80 -12.25 -0.18
C GLN A 37 -6.95 -12.31 -1.18
N TYR A 38 -7.47 -11.17 -1.59
CA TYR A 38 -8.50 -11.10 -2.63
C TYR A 38 -8.06 -11.77 -3.94
N LEU A 39 -6.84 -11.51 -4.43
CA LEU A 39 -6.35 -12.13 -5.66
C LEU A 39 -6.13 -13.65 -5.53
N LEU A 40 -5.68 -14.13 -4.36
CA LEU A 40 -5.54 -15.56 -4.06
C LEU A 40 -6.90 -16.26 -4.08
N GLU A 41 -7.91 -15.67 -3.44
CA GLU A 41 -9.28 -16.19 -3.43
C GLU A 41 -9.89 -16.24 -4.84
N ASN A 42 -9.46 -15.35 -5.73
CA ASN A 42 -9.85 -15.32 -7.14
C ASN A 42 -8.94 -16.18 -8.05
N GLY A 43 -8.10 -17.06 -7.48
CA GLY A 43 -7.39 -18.10 -8.21
C GLY A 43 -6.03 -17.71 -8.79
N ILE A 44 -5.49 -16.55 -8.44
CA ILE A 44 -4.11 -16.19 -8.82
C ILE A 44 -3.14 -16.98 -7.92
N ASP A 45 -2.20 -17.69 -8.54
CA ASP A 45 -1.21 -18.49 -7.83
C ASP A 45 -0.34 -17.63 -6.89
N ALA A 46 -0.21 -18.05 -5.62
CA ALA A 46 0.57 -17.34 -4.61
C ALA A 46 2.03 -17.10 -5.00
N ARG A 47 2.63 -18.01 -5.79
CA ARG A 47 4.01 -17.86 -6.30
C ARG A 47 4.16 -16.69 -7.26
N ARG A 48 3.05 -16.20 -7.83
CA ARG A 48 3.03 -15.04 -8.72
C ARG A 48 2.83 -13.73 -7.98
N ILE A 49 2.53 -13.72 -6.68
CA ILE A 49 2.16 -12.51 -5.94
C ILE A 49 3.18 -12.21 -4.84
N SER A 50 3.58 -10.96 -4.74
CA SER A 50 4.25 -10.38 -3.59
C SER A 50 3.52 -9.12 -3.15
N TYR A 51 3.58 -8.77 -1.87
CA TYR A 51 3.02 -7.51 -1.37
C TYR A 51 4.01 -6.79 -0.45
N LYS A 52 3.93 -5.47 -0.40
CA LYS A 52 4.76 -4.63 0.46
C LYS A 52 4.05 -3.32 0.83
N GLY A 53 4.18 -2.91 2.09
CA GLY A 53 3.82 -1.56 2.52
C GLY A 53 4.99 -0.59 2.40
N PHE A 54 4.76 0.59 1.84
CA PHE A 54 5.76 1.65 1.73
C PHE A 54 5.53 2.81 2.70
N GLY A 55 4.48 2.76 3.53
CA GLY A 55 4.12 3.90 4.36
C GLY A 55 3.88 5.14 3.46
N HIS A 56 4.45 6.27 3.86
CA HIS A 56 4.48 7.51 3.07
C HIS A 56 5.80 7.70 2.30
N SER A 57 6.66 6.68 2.21
CA SER A 57 8.01 6.82 1.59
C SER A 57 8.01 6.95 0.06
N ARG A 58 6.86 6.71 -0.59
CA ARG A 58 6.66 6.81 -2.05
C ARG A 58 5.39 7.58 -2.39
N PRO A 59 5.34 8.89 -2.10
CA PRO A 59 4.18 9.71 -2.42
C PRO A 59 4.10 10.00 -3.93
N LEU A 60 2.90 10.16 -4.46
CA LEU A 60 2.68 10.74 -5.79
C LEU A 60 2.82 12.27 -5.74
N TYR A 61 2.36 12.88 -4.66
CA TYR A 61 2.44 14.32 -4.39
C TYR A 61 3.27 14.55 -3.12
N VAL A 62 4.31 15.37 -3.24
CA VAL A 62 5.26 15.61 -2.13
C VAL A 62 4.56 16.35 -0.99
N TYR A 63 4.87 15.96 0.25
CA TYR A 63 4.34 16.64 1.43
C TYR A 63 4.99 18.04 1.61
N PRO A 64 4.23 19.08 2.01
CA PRO A 64 2.79 19.07 2.24
C PRO A 64 2.01 19.08 0.92
N GLU A 65 0.97 18.25 0.85
CA GLU A 65 0.03 18.25 -0.27
C GLU A 65 -0.77 19.57 -0.32
N GLU A 66 -1.12 20.02 -1.53
CA GLU A 66 -1.81 21.29 -1.75
C GLU A 66 -3.30 21.23 -1.45
N ASP A 67 -3.93 20.08 -1.69
CA ASP A 67 -5.37 19.87 -1.54
C ASP A 67 -5.73 18.43 -1.12
N GLU A 68 -7.02 18.22 -0.84
CA GLU A 68 -7.55 16.92 -0.42
C GLU A 68 -7.42 15.84 -1.50
N GLU A 69 -7.45 16.22 -2.78
CA GLU A 69 -7.33 15.28 -3.90
C GLU A 69 -5.91 14.71 -3.97
N GLN A 70 -4.87 15.53 -3.80
CA GLN A 70 -3.49 15.06 -3.68
C GLN A 70 -3.33 14.10 -2.50
N MET A 71 -3.93 14.42 -1.34
CA MET A 71 -3.91 13.54 -0.17
C MET A 71 -4.61 12.19 -0.43
N LYS A 72 -5.74 12.19 -1.16
CA LYS A 72 -6.44 10.97 -1.58
C LYS A 72 -5.57 10.14 -2.51
N MET A 73 -4.93 10.77 -3.48
CA MET A 73 -4.03 10.08 -4.43
C MET A 73 -2.84 9.43 -3.72
N ASN A 74 -2.31 10.03 -2.65
CA ASN A 74 -1.26 9.39 -1.84
C ASN A 74 -1.74 8.15 -1.08
N ARG A 75 -3.03 8.06 -0.68
CA ARG A 75 -3.62 6.87 -0.03
C ARG A 75 -4.10 5.86 -1.08
N ARG A 76 -3.21 4.99 -1.53
CA ARG A 76 -3.49 4.06 -2.63
C ARG A 76 -2.86 2.68 -2.44
N VAL A 77 -3.29 1.74 -3.27
CA VAL A 77 -2.61 0.47 -3.50
C VAL A 77 -2.31 0.37 -4.99
N GLU A 78 -1.05 0.07 -5.35
CA GLU A 78 -0.62 -0.15 -6.73
C GLU A 78 -0.45 -1.64 -7.01
N ILE A 79 -0.80 -2.09 -8.22
CA ILE A 79 -0.56 -3.46 -8.70
C ILE A 79 0.38 -3.37 -9.90
N ARG A 80 1.58 -3.93 -9.76
CA ARG A 80 2.63 -3.86 -10.79
C ARG A 80 2.93 -5.25 -11.33
N ILE A 81 3.01 -5.37 -12.66
CA ILE A 81 3.45 -6.59 -13.33
C ILE A 81 4.96 -6.48 -13.57
N VAL A 82 5.76 -7.24 -12.82
CA VAL A 82 7.23 -7.09 -12.77
C VAL A 82 8.00 -8.12 -13.60
N SER A 83 7.34 -9.20 -14.02
CA SER A 83 7.87 -10.20 -14.96
C SER A 83 6.72 -11.06 -15.48
N ASN A 84 6.91 -11.83 -16.56
CA ASN A 84 5.94 -12.84 -16.98
C ASN A 84 6.24 -14.17 -16.30
#